data_AF-B8DQS9-F1
#
_entry.id   AF-B8DQS9-F1
#
_cell.length_a   1.000
_cell.length_b   1.000
_cell.length_c   1.000
_cell.angle_alpha   90.00
_cell.angle_beta   90.00
_cell.angle_gamma   90.00
#
_symmetry.space_group_name_H-M   'P 1'
#
loop_
_entity.id
_entity.type
_entity.pdbx_description
1 polymer ?
#
loop_
_entity_poly.entity_id
_entity_poly.type
_entity_poly.pdbx_seq_one_letter_code
_entity_poly.pdbx_strand_id
1 'polypeptide(L)'
;MKYIIFEDFSGHPVPFIFPHRVDHADMREQLPYTRVLSAGYVDMMDGAFRCHGGAPELQVSARNEDAAIIAAKFAPRLPGEADIA
;
A
#
# COMPACT_ATOMS: atom_id res chain seq x y z
N MET A 1 7.76 6.76 4.18
CA MET A 1 8.00 5.54 3.37
C MET A 1 7.31 5.69 2.03
N LYS A 2 7.59 4.87 1.03
CA LYS A 2 6.78 4.78 -0.20
C LYS A 2 5.80 3.61 -0.08
N TYR A 3 4.73 3.65 -0.85
CA TYR A 3 3.80 2.52 -0.95
C TYR A 3 3.24 2.35 -2.36
N ILE A 4 2.81 1.12 -2.66
CA ILE A 4 1.93 0.78 -3.79
C ILE A 4 0.80 -0.08 -3.24
N ILE A 5 -0.45 0.21 -3.60
CA ILE A 5 -1.59 -0.66 -3.35
C ILE A 5 -1.94 -1.37 -4.66
N PHE A 6 -1.92 -2.69 -4.60
CA PHE A 6 -2.31 -3.57 -5.69
C PHE A 6 -3.72 -4.11 -5.51
N GLU A 7 -4.32 -4.59 -6.59
CA GLU A 7 -5.46 -5.49 -6.53
C GLU A 7 -4.95 -6.94 -6.58
N ASP A 8 -5.35 -7.78 -5.61
CA ASP A 8 -5.07 -9.21 -5.65
C ASP A 8 -6.01 -9.97 -6.59
N PHE A 9 -5.81 -11.28 -6.69
CA PHE A 9 -6.62 -12.15 -7.56
C PHE A 9 -8.09 -12.27 -7.14
N SER A 10 -8.44 -11.83 -5.93
CA SER A 10 -9.80 -11.78 -5.40
C SER A 10 -10.40 -10.36 -5.48
N GLY A 11 -9.68 -9.38 -6.04
CA GLY A 11 -10.15 -8.00 -6.15
C GLY A 11 -9.90 -7.16 -4.89
N HIS A 12 -9.17 -7.68 -3.89
CA HIS A 12 -8.91 -6.95 -2.65
C HIS A 12 -7.66 -6.07 -2.74
N PRO A 13 -7.66 -4.90 -2.06
CA PRO A 13 -6.49 -4.03 -2.04
C PRO A 13 -5.39 -4.58 -1.12
N VAL A 14 -4.17 -4.69 -1.65
CA VAL A 14 -2.99 -5.18 -0.94
C VAL A 14 -1.90 -4.09 -0.93
N PRO A 15 -1.63 -3.45 0.24
CA PRO A 15 -0.58 -2.46 0.35
C PRO A 15 0.81 -3.09 0.50
N PHE A 16 1.78 -2.57 -0.23
CA PHE A 16 3.21 -2.83 -0.06
C PHE A 16 3.90 -1.53 0.34
N ILE A 17 4.58 -1.52 1.48
CA ILE A 17 5.30 -0.35 2.01
C ILE A 17 6.79 -0.62 1.95
N PHE A 18 7.56 0.32 1.39
CA PHE A 18 8.99 0.14 1.13
C PHE A 18 9.79 1.43 1.34
N PRO A 19 11.14 1.33 1.49
CA PRO A 19 11.99 2.49 1.73
C PRO A 19 11.93 3.53 0.61
N HIS A 20 12.12 4.80 0.98
CA HIS A 20 12.13 5.94 0.05
C HIS A 20 13.11 5.80 -1.12
N ARG A 21 14.22 5.09 -0.91
CA ARG A 21 15.31 4.93 -1.89
C ARG A 21 15.00 4.03 -3.09
N VAL A 22 13.88 3.31 -3.07
CA VAL A 22 13.45 2.45 -4.17
C VAL A 22 12.38 3.19 -4.96
N ASP A 23 12.44 3.17 -6.29
CA ASP A 23 11.43 3.81 -7.14
C ASP A 23 10.16 2.96 -7.25
N HIS A 24 9.00 3.59 -7.49
CA HIS A 24 7.73 2.86 -7.51
C HIS A 24 7.66 1.91 -8.72
N ALA A 25 8.18 2.33 -9.88
CA ALA A 25 8.32 1.44 -11.03
C ALA A 25 9.20 0.21 -10.73
N ASP A 26 10.39 0.41 -10.14
CA ASP A 26 11.28 -0.69 -9.78
C ASP A 26 10.59 -1.68 -8.83
N MET A 27 9.91 -1.17 -7.80
CA MET A 27 9.17 -2.02 -6.87
C MET A 27 8.01 -2.74 -7.57
N ARG A 28 7.28 -2.07 -8.46
CA ARG A 28 6.19 -2.66 -9.25
C ARG A 28 6.67 -3.84 -10.08
N GLU A 29 7.86 -3.76 -10.67
CA GLU A 29 8.43 -4.84 -11.49
C GLU A 29 8.78 -6.09 -10.68
N GLN A 30 9.08 -5.95 -9.38
CA GLN A 30 9.39 -7.10 -8.51
C GLN A 30 8.16 -7.90 -8.07
N LEU A 31 6.95 -7.34 -8.23
CA LEU A 31 5.74 -7.88 -7.61
C LEU A 31 4.82 -8.59 -8.62
N PRO A 32 4.29 -9.79 -8.29
CA PRO A 32 3.52 -10.63 -9.21
C PRO A 32 2.04 -10.20 -9.35
N TYR A 33 1.73 -8.92 -9.10
CA TYR A 33 0.37 -8.38 -9.23
C TYR A 33 0.25 -7.59 -10.52
N THR A 34 -0.90 -7.68 -11.18
CA THR A 34 -1.08 -7.04 -12.50
C THR A 34 -1.54 -5.59 -12.38
N ARG A 35 -2.42 -5.30 -11.41
CA ARG A 35 -3.11 -4.02 -11.32
C ARG A 35 -2.68 -3.21 -10.11
N VAL A 36 -2.18 -2.01 -10.39
CA VAL A 36 -1.93 -0.97 -9.38
C VAL A 36 -3.19 -0.15 -9.20
N LEU A 37 -3.67 -0.02 -7.97
CA LEU A 37 -4.81 0.81 -7.62
C LEU A 37 -4.37 2.24 -7.27
N SER A 38 -3.28 2.37 -6.53
CA SER A 38 -2.68 3.65 -6.15
C SER A 38 -1.24 3.47 -5.69
N ALA A 39 -0.51 4.58 -5.65
CA ALA A 39 0.85 4.61 -5.13
C ALA A 39 1.17 6.01 -4.62
N GLY A 40 2.16 6.12 -3.74
CA GLY A 40 2.61 7.40 -3.24
C GLY A 40 3.53 7.25 -2.03
N TYR A 41 3.44 8.24 -1.16
CA TYR A 41 4.21 8.34 0.07
C TYR A 41 3.29 8.15 1.26
N VAL A 42 3.78 7.44 2.27
CA VAL A 42 3.07 7.21 3.53
C VAL A 42 3.94 7.66 4.70
N ASP A 43 3.36 8.54 5.51
CA ASP A 43 3.92 8.97 6.79
C ASP A 43 3.02 8.51 7.92
N MET A 44 3.60 8.39 9.12
CA MET A 44 2.87 8.14 10.34
C MET A 44 3.02 9.38 11.24
N MET A 45 1.90 10.01 11.55
CA MET A 45 1.83 11.21 12.40
C MET A 45 0.73 11.02 13.42
N ASP A 46 1.02 11.26 14.69
CA ASP A 46 0.06 11.14 15.80
C ASP A 46 -0.66 9.77 15.84
N GLY A 47 0.04 8.70 15.48
CA GLY A 47 -0.50 7.33 15.44
C GLY A 47 -1.41 7.02 14.24
N ALA A 48 -1.55 7.96 13.29
CA ALA A 48 -2.34 7.78 12.08
C ALA A 48 -1.45 7.78 10.82
N PHE A 49 -1.80 6.93 9.86
CA PHE A 49 -1.19 6.96 8.53
C PHE A 49 -1.73 8.15 7.72
N ARG A 50 -0.84 8.79 6.93
CA ARG A 50 -1.19 9.82 5.95
C ARG A 50 -0.57 9.48 4.61
N CYS A 51 -1.41 9.29 3.60
CA CYS A 51 -0.99 8.99 2.24
C CYS A 51 -1.06 10.25 1.37
N HIS A 52 -0.05 10.48 0.53
CA HIS A 52 0.02 11.66 -0.33
C HIS A 52 0.92 11.43 -1.56
N GLY A 53 0.87 12.36 -2.51
CA GLY A 53 1.67 12.31 -3.73
C GLY A 53 1.16 11.31 -4.76
N GLY A 54 2.07 10.70 -5.50
CA GLY A 54 1.76 9.75 -6.57
C GLY A 54 3.01 9.12 -7.14
N ALA A 55 2.81 8.23 -8.11
CA ALA A 55 3.86 7.65 -8.95
C ALA A 55 3.51 7.92 -10.42
N PRO A 56 3.96 9.06 -10.99
CA PRO A 56 3.66 9.45 -12.37
C PRO A 56 4.05 8.38 -13.41
N GLU A 57 5.15 7.67 -13.19
CA GLU A 57 5.64 6.57 -14.02
C GLU A 57 4.69 5.36 -14.04
N LEU A 58 3.88 5.19 -12.99
CA LEU A 58 2.80 4.20 -12.91
C LEU A 58 1.42 4.78 -13.25
N GLN A 59 1.34 6.08 -13.56
CA GLN A 59 0.10 6.80 -13.86
C GLN A 59 -0.97 6.70 -12.75
N VAL A 60 -0.52 6.66 -11.50
CA VAL A 60 -1.42 6.59 -10.32
C VAL A 60 -1.02 7.61 -9.26
N SER A 61 -2.00 8.01 -8.45
CA SER A 61 -1.83 8.93 -7.32
C SER A 61 -2.33 8.31 -6.03
N ALA A 62 -1.89 8.87 -4.91
CA ALA A 62 -2.43 8.54 -3.61
C ALA A 62 -3.93 8.89 -3.56
N ARG A 63 -4.74 8.00 -2.97
CA ARG A 63 -6.18 8.18 -2.80
C ARG A 63 -6.53 8.41 -1.33
N ASN A 64 -7.69 9.00 -1.09
CA ASN A 64 -8.15 9.34 0.26
C ASN A 64 -8.32 8.10 1.15
N GLU A 65 -8.70 6.96 0.58
CA GLU A 65 -8.92 5.70 1.30
C GLU A 65 -7.63 4.92 1.62
N ASP A 66 -6.50 5.25 0.98
CA ASP A 66 -5.28 4.44 1.06
C ASP A 66 -4.73 4.35 2.50
N ALA A 67 -4.82 5.44 3.26
CA ALA A 67 -4.39 5.45 4.66
C ALA A 67 -5.20 4.48 5.52
N ALA A 68 -6.51 4.35 5.26
CA ALA A 68 -7.38 3.42 5.97
C ALA A 68 -7.10 1.96 5.57
N ILE A 69 -6.85 1.71 4.28
CA ILE A 69 -6.45 0.39 3.77
C ILE A 69 -5.14 -0.07 4.43
N ILE A 70 -4.15 0.82 4.49
CA ILE A 70 -2.87 0.55 5.15
C ILE A 70 -3.10 0.30 6.65
N ALA A 71 -3.79 1.20 7.34
CA ALA A 71 -4.06 1.08 8.78
C ALA A 71 -4.70 -0.26 9.16
N ALA A 72 -5.64 -0.75 8.36
CA ALA A 72 -6.33 -2.01 8.60
C ALA A 72 -5.36 -3.22 8.64
N LYS A 73 -4.22 -3.17 7.93
CA LYS A 73 -3.21 -4.24 7.96
C LYS A 73 -2.31 -4.20 9.19
N PHE A 74 -2.30 -3.10 9.93
CA PHE A 74 -1.57 -2.93 11.19
C PHE A 74 -2.50 -2.98 12.42
N ALA A 75 -3.80 -3.19 12.22
CA ALA A 75 -4.74 -3.33 13.33
C ALA A 75 -4.30 -4.48 14.24
N PRO A 76 -4.42 -4.33 15.58
CA PRO A 76 -4.10 -5.41 16.50
C PRO A 76 -4.90 -6.66 16.14
N ARG A 77 -4.24 -7.80 15.98
CA ARG A 77 -4.94 -9.08 15.85
C ARG A 77 -5.73 -9.31 17.12
N LEU A 78 -7.05 -9.50 16.98
CA LEU A 78 -7.83 -10.05 18.07
C LEU A 78 -7.39 -11.51 18.29
N PRO A 79 -7.29 -11.97 19.54
CA PRO A 79 -6.91 -13.35 19.80
C PRO A 79 -7.93 -14.31 19.16
N GLY A 80 -7.49 -15.12 18.18
CA GLY A 80 -8.29 -16.18 17.57
C GLY A 80 -8.35 -16.21 16.04
N GLU A 81 -7.92 -15.18 15.31
CA GLU A 81 -7.84 -15.25 13.84
C GLU A 81 -6.56 -16.00 13.41
N ALA A 82 -6.73 -17.21 12.88
CA ALA A 82 -5.66 -17.98 12.24
C ALA A 82 -5.30 -17.38 10.87
N ASP A 83 -4.02 -17.48 10.49
CA ASP A 83 -3.54 -17.06 9.18
C ASP A 83 -4.24 -17.85 8.06
N ILE A 84 -5.06 -17.18 7.26
CA ILE A 84 -5.29 -17.61 5.89
C ILE A 84 -4.12 -17.05 5.08
N ALA A 85 -3.14 -17.93 4.88
CA ALA A 85 -2.01 -17.72 3.99
C ALA A 85 -2.46 -17.47 2.54
#